data_AF-A0A1M7ARF6-F1
#
_entry.id   AF-A0A1M7ARF6-F1
#
_cell.length_a   1.000
_cell.length_b   1.000
_cell.length_c   1.000
_cell.angle_alpha   90.00
_cell.angle_beta   90.00
_cell.angle_gamma   90.00
#
_symmetry.space_group_name_H-M   'P 1'
#
loop_
_entity.id
_entity.type
_entity.pdbx_description
1 polymer ?
#
loop_
_entity_poly.entity_id
_entity_poly.type
_entity_poly.pdbx_seq_one_letter_code
_entity_poly.pdbx_strand_id
1 'polypeptide(L)'
;MRMLATAAVLVAVLVEMAVFLPTPAFAAPDRCGWLPAAIRLARSVESTADPQAAGIREQLRALGVAPDTPVPADCGPRPRPDAALPEGGTVVCGKTESAPTPSGDYEVQNNVWGSDEPQCVRIFDTGFEVLDADHDDNGGVAAYPSIWSGCWHGTCTDRTALPKPVAELGEVTSSWAVRIPDDQVRWNAAYDLWFSPTASTTGEDGTELMIWLDHEDVAPIGEPTATATIGGIDWAVWTGSNGGVQVISYVAVDGLRRVVDLPLHDFMADAIARDALEPDWSLACVQAGFEPWSKGAGLATTAFEVTGVTL
;
A
#
# COMPACT_ATOMS: atom_id res chain seq x y z
N MET A 1 -7.99 32.93 14.53
CA MET A 1 -6.73 33.27 13.83
C MET A 1 -5.92 32.06 13.33
N ARG A 2 -6.09 30.83 13.83
CA ARG A 2 -5.36 29.65 13.30
C ARG A 2 -5.98 28.94 12.08
N MET A 3 -7.28 29.09 11.80
CA MET A 3 -7.93 28.48 10.62
C MET A 3 -7.71 29.26 9.30
N LEU A 4 -7.43 30.57 9.37
CA LEU A 4 -7.22 31.41 8.18
C LEU A 4 -5.85 31.16 7.51
N ALA A 5 -4.86 30.67 8.25
CA ALA A 5 -3.54 30.33 7.71
C ALA A 5 -3.58 29.08 6.82
N THR A 6 -4.43 28.11 7.14
CA THR A 6 -4.57 26.85 6.38
C THR A 6 -5.34 27.03 5.07
N ALA A 7 -6.32 27.93 5.05
CA ALA A 7 -7.07 28.27 3.84
C ALA A 7 -6.22 29.07 2.83
N ALA A 8 -5.37 29.99 3.30
CA ALA A 8 -4.49 30.77 2.43
C ALA A 8 -3.39 29.90 1.77
N VAL A 9 -2.87 28.90 2.49
CA VAL A 9 -1.88 27.94 1.95
C VAL A 9 -2.53 27.01 0.91
N LEU A 10 -3.78 26.57 1.13
CA LEU A 10 -4.51 25.75 0.17
C LEU A 10 -4.92 26.54 -1.09
N VAL A 11 -5.24 27.82 -0.94
CA VAL A 11 -5.51 28.75 -2.05
C VAL A 11 -4.24 29.07 -2.82
N ALA A 12 -3.07 29.17 -2.18
CA ALA A 12 -1.79 29.35 -2.86
C ALA A 12 -1.43 28.13 -3.73
N VAL A 13 -1.68 26.91 -3.23
CA VAL A 13 -1.49 25.66 -3.99
C VAL A 13 -2.48 25.56 -5.17
N LEU A 14 -3.74 25.96 -4.99
CA LEU A 14 -4.74 25.99 -6.07
C LEU A 14 -4.48 27.09 -7.11
N VAL A 15 -3.91 28.23 -6.71
CA VAL A 15 -3.55 29.34 -7.60
C VAL A 15 -2.28 29.00 -8.40
N GLU A 16 -1.30 28.31 -7.83
CA GLU A 16 -0.16 27.80 -8.60
C GLU A 16 -0.58 26.74 -9.64
N MET A 17 -1.58 25.90 -9.34
CA MET A 17 -2.16 24.96 -10.32
C MET A 17 -2.99 25.66 -11.42
N ALA A 18 -3.55 26.85 -11.15
CA ALA A 18 -4.36 27.60 -12.11
C ALA A 18 -3.52 28.48 -13.08
N VAL A 19 -2.26 28.80 -12.73
CA VAL A 19 -1.37 29.63 -13.57
C VAL A 19 -0.73 28.83 -14.72
N PHE A 20 -0.76 27.49 -14.66
CA PHE A 20 -0.29 26.59 -15.72
C PHE A 20 -1.42 26.01 -16.58
N LEU A 21 -2.36 26.84 -17.04
CA LEU A 21 -3.27 26.42 -18.10
C LEU A 21 -2.60 26.53 -19.48
N PRO A 22 -2.37 25.39 -20.15
CA PRO A 22 -2.74 25.28 -21.55
C PRO A 22 -3.76 24.15 -21.77
N THR A 23 -4.85 24.51 -22.43
CA THR A 23 -5.74 23.68 -23.28
C THR A 23 -6.66 22.61 -22.64
N PRO A 24 -7.85 22.38 -23.24
CA PRO A 24 -8.86 21.45 -22.73
C PRO A 24 -8.50 20.02 -23.14
N ALA A 25 -7.57 19.40 -22.43
CA ALA A 25 -7.15 18.03 -22.69
C ALA A 25 -6.80 17.21 -21.45
N PHE A 26 -7.29 17.61 -20.26
CA PHE A 26 -7.37 16.67 -19.14
C PHE A 26 -8.57 15.76 -19.36
N ALA A 27 -8.35 14.73 -20.19
CA ALA A 27 -8.99 13.43 -20.00
C ALA A 27 -8.79 13.04 -18.52
N ALA A 28 -9.82 12.64 -17.79
CA ALA A 28 -10.11 11.25 -17.42
C ALA A 28 -9.19 10.57 -16.36
N PRO A 29 -7.85 10.42 -16.48
CA PRO A 29 -7.11 9.55 -15.54
C PRO A 29 -7.02 10.04 -14.09
N ASP A 30 -6.94 11.34 -13.82
CA ASP A 30 -6.65 11.83 -12.45
C ASP A 30 -7.89 12.10 -11.58
N ARG A 31 -9.08 11.69 -12.03
CA ARG A 31 -10.32 11.93 -11.28
C ARG A 31 -10.33 11.27 -9.90
N CYS A 32 -9.50 10.25 -9.68
CA CYS A 32 -9.43 9.55 -8.40
C CYS A 32 -8.50 10.21 -7.38
N GLY A 33 -7.51 11.00 -7.83
CA GLY A 33 -6.53 11.67 -6.95
C GLY A 33 -7.06 12.95 -6.29
N TRP A 34 -7.52 13.93 -7.07
CA TRP A 34 -7.82 15.29 -6.55
C TRP A 34 -9.31 15.52 -6.22
N LEU A 35 -10.24 14.88 -6.95
CA LEU A 35 -11.69 15.05 -6.78
C LEU A 35 -12.18 14.78 -5.33
N PRO A 36 -11.67 13.76 -4.61
CA PRO A 36 -11.97 13.55 -3.19
C PRO A 36 -11.73 14.76 -2.28
N ALA A 37 -10.60 15.43 -2.47
CA ALA A 37 -10.19 16.58 -1.67
C ALA A 37 -11.02 17.81 -2.05
N ALA A 38 -11.29 17.99 -3.35
CA ALA A 38 -12.14 19.05 -3.86
C ALA A 38 -13.58 18.96 -3.34
N ILE A 39 -14.18 17.77 -3.25
CA ILE A 39 -15.52 17.56 -2.68
C ILE A 39 -15.55 17.91 -1.16
N ARG A 40 -14.51 17.53 -0.41
CA ARG A 40 -14.40 17.90 1.02
C ARG A 40 -14.26 19.41 1.20
N LEU A 41 -13.47 20.06 0.35
CA LEU A 41 -13.35 21.51 0.33
C LEU A 41 -14.71 22.14 -0.01
N ALA A 42 -15.43 21.63 -1.01
CA ALA A 42 -16.78 22.10 -1.39
C ALA A 42 -17.75 22.09 -0.19
N ARG A 43 -17.82 20.99 0.57
CA ARG A 43 -18.65 20.90 1.80
C ARG A 43 -18.25 21.91 2.86
N SER A 44 -16.94 22.09 3.06
CA SER A 44 -16.39 23.03 4.04
C SER A 44 -16.73 24.47 3.66
N VAL A 45 -16.57 24.84 2.39
CA VAL A 45 -16.88 26.21 1.92
C VAL A 45 -18.36 26.48 1.77
N GLU A 46 -19.22 25.47 1.61
CA GLU A 46 -20.68 25.62 1.58
C GLU A 46 -21.25 25.91 2.97
N SER A 47 -20.69 25.28 4.01
CA SER A 47 -21.15 25.42 5.40
C SER A 47 -20.64 26.68 6.13
N THR A 48 -19.69 27.42 5.53
CA THR A 48 -19.10 28.63 6.13
C THR A 48 -19.75 29.93 5.65
N ALA A 49 -19.84 30.92 6.54
CA ALA A 49 -20.28 32.29 6.24
C ALA A 49 -19.11 33.23 5.85
N ASP A 50 -17.90 32.70 5.69
CA ASP A 50 -16.70 33.49 5.37
C ASP A 50 -16.83 34.15 3.96
N PRO A 51 -16.72 35.48 3.85
CA PRO A 51 -16.72 36.18 2.56
C PRO A 51 -15.61 35.72 1.60
N GLN A 52 -14.47 35.25 2.12
CA GLN A 52 -13.36 34.73 1.30
C GLN A 52 -13.67 33.38 0.65
N ALA A 53 -14.68 32.66 1.14
CA ALA A 53 -15.12 31.38 0.56
C ALA A 53 -15.83 31.55 -0.80
N ALA A 54 -16.28 32.76 -1.15
CA ALA A 54 -16.98 33.02 -2.41
C ALA A 54 -16.12 32.70 -3.64
N GLY A 55 -14.83 33.11 -3.63
CA GLY A 55 -13.92 32.82 -4.74
C GLY A 55 -13.60 31.33 -4.89
N ILE A 56 -13.49 30.61 -3.77
CA ILE A 56 -13.24 29.16 -3.77
C ILE A 56 -14.46 28.41 -4.34
N ARG A 57 -15.68 28.83 -3.99
CA ARG A 57 -16.92 28.25 -4.56
C ARG A 57 -16.99 28.43 -6.08
N GLU A 58 -16.57 29.59 -6.58
CA GLU A 58 -16.56 29.88 -8.02
C GLU A 58 -15.54 29.00 -8.76
N GLN A 59 -14.34 28.82 -8.20
CA GLN A 59 -13.31 27.93 -8.75
C GLN A 59 -13.74 26.46 -8.76
N LEU A 60 -14.34 25.96 -7.67
CA LEU A 60 -14.86 24.59 -7.61
C LEU A 60 -15.97 24.35 -8.63
N ARG A 61 -16.87 25.32 -8.84
CA ARG A 61 -17.91 25.26 -9.88
C ARG A 61 -17.32 25.23 -11.29
N ALA A 62 -16.27 26.02 -11.54
CA ALA A 62 -15.57 26.02 -12.84
C ALA A 62 -14.93 24.64 -13.15
N LEU A 63 -14.53 23.90 -12.12
CA LEU A 63 -14.03 22.52 -12.22
C LEU A 63 -15.13 21.45 -12.24
N GLY A 64 -16.41 21.84 -12.17
CA GLY A 64 -17.55 20.91 -12.12
C GLY A 64 -17.68 20.14 -10.79
N VAL A 65 -17.10 20.67 -9.70
CA VAL A 65 -17.13 20.04 -8.36
C VAL A 65 -18.13 20.73 -7.45
N ALA A 66 -19.01 19.93 -6.88
CA ALA A 66 -20.05 20.27 -5.91
C ALA A 66 -19.95 19.32 -4.69
N PRO A 67 -20.56 19.65 -3.54
CA PRO A 67 -20.55 18.79 -2.35
C PRO A 67 -21.05 17.36 -2.56
N ASP A 68 -21.90 17.18 -3.57
CA ASP A 68 -22.60 15.97 -3.97
C ASP A 68 -22.10 15.40 -5.31
N THR A 69 -21.02 15.94 -5.88
CA THR A 69 -20.41 15.36 -7.10
C THR A 69 -20.10 13.89 -6.86
N PRO A 70 -20.62 12.97 -7.70
CA PRO A 70 -20.33 11.55 -7.55
C PRO A 70 -18.86 11.30 -7.83
N VAL A 71 -18.21 10.54 -6.94
CA VAL A 71 -16.89 9.98 -7.22
C VAL A 71 -17.11 8.88 -8.29
N PRO A 72 -16.36 8.91 -9.41
CA PRO A 72 -16.45 7.86 -10.42
C PRO A 72 -16.28 6.46 -9.80
N ALA A 73 -17.07 5.48 -10.24
CA ALA A 73 -17.09 4.12 -9.67
C ALA A 73 -15.84 3.29 -10.02
N ASP A 74 -15.10 3.74 -11.03
CA ASP A 74 -13.76 3.28 -11.42
C ASP A 74 -12.65 3.87 -10.54
N CYS A 75 -12.96 4.86 -9.70
CA CYS A 75 -12.17 5.08 -8.50
C CYS A 75 -12.51 3.95 -7.55
N GLY A 76 -11.66 2.92 -7.52
CA GLY A 76 -11.82 1.75 -6.66
C GLY A 76 -12.19 2.11 -5.22
N PRO A 77 -12.75 1.16 -4.45
CA PRO A 77 -13.13 1.42 -3.07
C PRO A 77 -11.92 1.98 -2.32
N ARG A 78 -11.98 3.27 -1.95
CA ARG A 78 -10.87 3.89 -1.23
C ARG A 78 -10.54 3.00 -0.02
N PRO A 79 -9.26 2.72 0.25
CA PRO A 79 -8.90 1.86 1.36
C PRO A 79 -9.51 2.37 2.66
N ARG A 80 -10.27 1.51 3.34
CA ARG A 80 -10.99 1.81 4.58
C ARG A 80 -10.78 0.66 5.56
N PRO A 81 -10.05 0.89 6.66
CA PRO A 81 -9.86 -0.13 7.71
C PRO A 81 -11.17 -0.71 8.25
N ASP A 82 -12.24 0.09 8.26
CA ASP A 82 -13.56 -0.25 8.79
C ASP A 82 -14.53 -0.81 7.73
N ALA A 83 -14.05 -1.11 6.51
CA ALA A 83 -14.89 -1.68 5.47
C ALA A 83 -15.46 -3.05 5.91
N ALA A 84 -16.76 -3.25 5.65
CA ALA A 84 -17.37 -4.57 5.78
C ALA A 84 -16.72 -5.51 4.75
N LEU A 85 -16.26 -6.66 5.21
CA LEU A 85 -15.65 -7.66 4.34
C LEU A 85 -16.72 -8.56 3.70
N PRO A 86 -16.50 -9.03 2.46
CA PRO A 86 -17.38 -10.00 1.84
C PRO A 86 -17.44 -11.31 2.64
N GLU A 87 -18.64 -11.82 2.88
CA GLU A 87 -18.86 -13.13 3.52
C GLU A 87 -18.58 -14.30 2.54
N GLY A 88 -18.59 -14.04 1.23
CA GLY A 88 -18.21 -14.99 0.18
C GLY A 88 -16.79 -14.76 -0.34
N GLY A 89 -16.23 -15.75 -1.03
CA GLY A 89 -14.88 -15.69 -1.58
C GLY A 89 -14.23 -17.07 -1.68
N THR A 90 -13.08 -17.14 -2.35
CA THR A 90 -12.25 -18.34 -2.36
C THR A 90 -11.60 -18.49 -1.00
N VAL A 91 -11.62 -19.70 -0.42
CA VAL A 91 -10.91 -19.99 0.84
C VAL A 91 -9.78 -20.95 0.53
N VAL A 92 -8.58 -20.60 0.98
CA VAL A 92 -7.38 -21.45 0.91
C VAL A 92 -6.86 -21.70 2.32
N CYS A 93 -6.41 -22.93 2.58
CA CYS A 93 -5.98 -23.37 3.90
C CYS A 93 -4.68 -24.19 3.85
N GLY A 94 -4.22 -24.59 2.67
CA GLY A 94 -2.93 -25.26 2.54
C GLY A 94 -1.79 -24.32 2.93
N LYS A 95 -0.74 -24.88 3.56
CA LYS A 95 0.43 -24.15 4.06
C LYS A 95 1.03 -23.19 3.03
N THR A 96 1.15 -23.65 1.79
CA THR A 96 1.72 -22.90 0.66
C THR A 96 0.68 -22.62 -0.43
N GLU A 97 -0.61 -22.71 -0.10
CA GLU A 97 -1.68 -22.53 -1.09
C GLU A 97 -1.88 -21.05 -1.39
N SER A 98 -2.14 -20.76 -2.66
CA SER A 98 -2.55 -19.46 -3.16
C SER A 98 -3.70 -19.59 -4.15
N ALA A 99 -4.43 -18.51 -4.37
CA ALA A 99 -5.43 -18.42 -5.43
C ALA A 99 -5.60 -16.97 -5.91
N PRO A 100 -5.93 -16.78 -7.21
CA PRO A 100 -6.15 -15.45 -7.75
C PRO A 100 -7.38 -14.80 -7.11
N THR A 101 -7.34 -13.48 -6.99
CA THR A 101 -8.55 -12.67 -6.75
C THR A 101 -9.53 -12.86 -7.90
N PRO A 102 -10.85 -12.67 -7.70
CA PRO A 102 -11.82 -12.89 -8.77
C PRO A 102 -11.63 -12.01 -10.02
N SER A 103 -10.97 -10.85 -9.90
CA SER A 103 -10.60 -10.03 -11.07
C SER A 103 -9.36 -10.55 -11.81
N GLY A 104 -8.54 -11.38 -11.16
CA GLY A 104 -7.25 -11.88 -11.67
C GLY A 104 -6.09 -10.89 -11.52
N ASP A 105 -6.36 -9.65 -11.10
CA ASP A 105 -5.36 -8.58 -11.02
C ASP A 105 -4.31 -8.84 -9.94
N TYR A 106 -4.70 -9.57 -8.90
CA TYR A 106 -3.85 -9.96 -7.78
C TYR A 106 -3.99 -11.43 -7.48
N GLU A 107 -3.01 -11.96 -6.75
CA GLU A 107 -3.08 -13.27 -6.13
C GLU A 107 -2.91 -13.16 -4.61
N VAL A 108 -3.55 -14.07 -3.88
CA VAL A 108 -3.47 -14.13 -2.41
C VAL A 108 -2.95 -15.48 -1.98
N GLN A 109 -2.02 -15.48 -1.04
CA GLN A 109 -1.40 -16.68 -0.49
C GLN A 109 -1.69 -16.81 1.00
N ASN A 110 -1.80 -18.06 1.46
CA ASN A 110 -1.86 -18.38 2.88
C ASN A 110 -0.45 -18.30 3.53
N ASN A 111 0.55 -18.83 2.84
CA ASN A 111 1.99 -18.71 3.13
C ASN A 111 2.37 -18.86 4.61
N VAL A 112 2.03 -20.01 5.21
CA VAL A 112 2.40 -20.38 6.58
C VAL A 112 3.82 -20.95 6.58
N TRP A 113 4.83 -20.16 6.23
CA TRP A 113 6.18 -20.68 6.00
C TRP A 113 6.95 -21.03 7.28
N GLY A 114 6.65 -20.36 8.40
CA GLY A 114 7.38 -20.46 9.66
C GLY A 114 6.71 -21.31 10.75
N SER A 115 5.55 -21.91 10.47
CA SER A 115 4.77 -22.72 11.40
C SER A 115 4.19 -23.97 10.74
N ASP A 116 3.75 -24.95 11.54
CA ASP A 116 2.92 -26.08 11.09
C ASP A 116 1.47 -25.97 11.61
N GLU A 117 1.15 -24.93 12.37
CA GLU A 117 -0.20 -24.67 12.86
C GLU A 117 -1.15 -24.27 11.72
N PRO A 118 -2.43 -24.67 11.78
CA PRO A 118 -3.39 -24.36 10.73
C PRO A 118 -3.63 -22.86 10.55
N GLN A 119 -3.78 -22.45 9.29
CA GLN A 119 -4.27 -21.11 8.92
C GLN A 119 -5.16 -21.21 7.69
N CYS A 120 -6.21 -20.39 7.63
CA CYS A 120 -7.03 -20.22 6.44
C CYS A 120 -7.22 -18.74 6.11
N VAL A 121 -7.21 -18.39 4.82
CA VAL A 121 -7.56 -17.04 4.34
C VAL A 121 -8.74 -17.08 3.39
N ARG A 122 -9.64 -16.10 3.49
CA ARG A 122 -10.70 -15.83 2.52
C ARG A 122 -10.28 -14.69 1.60
N ILE A 123 -10.38 -14.94 0.31
CA ILE A 123 -9.93 -14.05 -0.77
C ILE A 123 -11.14 -13.37 -1.43
N PHE A 124 -11.02 -12.07 -1.66
CA PHE A 124 -11.98 -11.25 -2.41
C PHE A 124 -11.22 -10.27 -3.32
N ASP A 125 -11.94 -9.55 -4.21
CA ASP A 125 -11.35 -8.78 -5.32
C ASP A 125 -10.17 -7.88 -4.92
N THR A 126 -10.29 -7.18 -3.80
CA THR A 126 -9.31 -6.18 -3.38
C THR A 126 -8.57 -6.57 -2.11
N GLY A 127 -8.62 -7.83 -1.66
CA GLY A 127 -7.99 -8.20 -0.40
C GLY A 127 -8.34 -9.56 0.14
N PHE A 128 -8.11 -9.74 1.44
CA PHE A 128 -8.33 -11.00 2.13
C PHE A 128 -8.56 -10.82 3.63
N GLU A 129 -9.09 -11.86 4.26
CA GLU A 129 -9.23 -12.01 5.71
C GLU A 129 -8.61 -13.32 6.17
N VAL A 130 -7.80 -13.28 7.23
CA VAL A 130 -7.37 -14.48 7.96
C VAL A 130 -8.55 -14.98 8.80
N LEU A 131 -9.10 -16.15 8.47
CA LEU A 131 -10.28 -16.71 9.14
C LEU A 131 -9.96 -17.44 10.42
N ASP A 132 -8.84 -18.15 10.39
CA ASP A 132 -8.35 -19.00 11.45
C ASP A 132 -6.83 -18.95 11.42
N ALA A 133 -6.23 -18.76 12.59
CA ALA A 133 -4.79 -18.72 12.82
C ALA A 133 -4.57 -18.71 14.33
N ASP A 134 -4.22 -19.86 14.89
CA ASP A 134 -3.84 -19.99 16.31
C ASP A 134 -2.34 -20.27 16.43
N HIS A 135 -1.54 -19.38 15.83
CA HIS A 135 -0.10 -19.51 15.85
C HIS A 135 0.45 -19.32 17.26
N ASP A 136 1.37 -20.20 17.67
CA ASP A 136 2.12 -20.06 18.89
C ASP A 136 3.35 -19.15 18.70
N ASP A 137 3.67 -18.38 19.73
CA ASP A 137 4.85 -17.52 19.79
C ASP A 137 6.14 -18.34 19.96
N ASN A 138 6.61 -18.92 18.86
CA ASN A 138 7.78 -19.80 18.83
C ASN A 138 9.09 -19.05 18.53
N GLY A 139 9.13 -17.73 18.75
CA GLY A 139 10.33 -16.90 18.59
C GLY A 139 10.61 -16.44 17.16
N GLY A 140 9.66 -16.60 16.24
CA GLY A 140 9.77 -16.17 14.85
C GLY A 140 8.40 -15.95 14.21
N VAL A 141 8.40 -15.42 12.98
CA VAL A 141 7.20 -15.25 12.16
C VAL A 141 6.62 -16.62 11.83
N ALA A 142 5.32 -16.79 12.03
CA ALA A 142 4.62 -18.04 11.73
C ALA A 142 4.20 -18.14 10.25
N ALA A 143 3.78 -17.02 9.67
CA ALA A 143 3.23 -16.95 8.32
C ALA A 143 3.43 -15.56 7.71
N TYR A 144 3.22 -15.43 6.40
CA TYR A 144 3.02 -14.14 5.74
C TYR A 144 1.82 -14.22 4.78
N PRO A 145 0.57 -14.34 5.28
CA PRO A 145 -0.60 -14.21 4.44
C PRO A 145 -0.60 -12.83 3.78
N SER A 146 -0.56 -12.82 2.45
CA SER A 146 -0.38 -11.60 1.68
C SER A 146 -1.11 -11.64 0.34
N ILE A 147 -1.43 -10.45 -0.17
CA ILE A 147 -1.88 -10.20 -1.53
C ILE A 147 -0.71 -9.63 -2.33
N TRP A 148 -0.55 -10.02 -3.59
CA TRP A 148 0.53 -9.49 -4.42
C TRP A 148 0.12 -9.16 -5.86
N SER A 149 0.91 -8.27 -6.46
CA SER A 149 0.99 -8.04 -7.91
C SER A 149 2.42 -8.34 -8.37
N GLY A 150 2.59 -9.07 -9.46
CA GLY A 150 3.90 -9.48 -9.96
C GLY A 150 4.07 -10.98 -10.04
N CYS A 151 5.32 -11.43 -10.02
CA CYS A 151 5.69 -12.84 -10.02
C CYS A 151 6.30 -13.24 -8.68
N TRP A 152 5.81 -14.34 -8.11
CA TRP A 152 6.28 -14.92 -6.86
C TRP A 152 6.38 -16.44 -6.99
N HIS A 153 7.58 -17.00 -6.83
CA HIS A 153 7.84 -18.44 -6.89
C HIS A 153 7.28 -19.14 -8.15
N GLY A 154 7.32 -18.46 -9.28
CA GLY A 154 6.87 -18.94 -10.59
C GLY A 154 5.41 -18.63 -10.91
N THR A 155 4.64 -18.13 -9.95
CA THR A 155 3.25 -17.73 -10.15
C THR A 155 3.17 -16.23 -10.38
N CYS A 156 2.59 -15.83 -11.51
CA CYS A 156 2.49 -14.43 -11.91
C CYS A 156 1.02 -14.01 -12.04
N THR A 157 0.71 -12.80 -11.57
CA THR A 157 -0.64 -12.22 -11.70
C THR A 157 -0.97 -11.84 -13.14
N ASP A 158 -2.25 -11.79 -13.48
CA ASP A 158 -2.67 -11.43 -14.82
C ASP A 158 -2.24 -9.99 -15.15
N ARG A 159 -1.81 -9.78 -16.40
CA ARG A 159 -1.39 -8.47 -16.92
C ARG A 159 -0.24 -7.82 -16.15
N THR A 160 0.52 -8.56 -15.34
CA THR A 160 1.73 -7.99 -14.71
C THR A 160 2.76 -7.55 -15.77
N ALA A 161 3.39 -6.41 -15.54
CA ALA A 161 4.56 -5.93 -16.28
C ALA A 161 5.89 -6.34 -15.61
N LEU A 162 5.83 -7.07 -14.48
CA LEU A 162 6.98 -7.58 -13.73
C LEU A 162 7.30 -9.02 -14.14
N PRO A 163 8.56 -9.47 -14.02
CA PRO A 163 9.71 -8.74 -13.47
C PRO A 163 10.23 -7.64 -14.40
N LYS A 164 10.65 -6.50 -13.83
CA LYS A 164 11.17 -5.37 -14.60
C LYS A 164 12.31 -4.63 -13.87
N PRO A 165 13.40 -4.24 -14.57
CA PRO A 165 14.50 -3.49 -13.97
C PRO A 165 14.03 -2.21 -13.31
N VAL A 166 14.55 -1.89 -12.12
CA VAL A 166 14.17 -0.68 -11.37
C VAL A 166 14.43 0.58 -12.17
N ALA A 167 15.55 0.65 -12.89
CA ALA A 167 15.87 1.77 -13.79
C ALA A 167 14.89 1.96 -14.96
N GLU A 168 14.07 0.95 -15.28
CA GLU A 168 13.05 1.04 -16.33
C GLU A 168 11.63 1.23 -15.78
N LEU A 169 11.45 1.14 -14.45
CA LEU A 169 10.18 1.45 -13.80
C LEU A 169 9.89 2.96 -13.91
N GLY A 170 8.62 3.28 -14.15
CA GLY A 170 8.12 4.64 -13.99
C GLY A 170 7.71 4.89 -12.55
N GLU A 171 6.70 5.72 -12.37
CA GLU A 171 6.05 5.87 -11.06
C GLU A 171 5.34 4.55 -10.70
N VAL A 172 5.76 3.97 -9.58
CA VAL A 172 5.07 2.85 -8.93
C VAL A 172 4.49 3.37 -7.62
N THR A 173 3.19 3.16 -7.42
CA THR A 173 2.48 3.56 -6.19
C THR A 173 1.57 2.45 -5.68
N SER A 174 1.24 2.49 -4.39
CA SER A 174 0.28 1.58 -3.80
C SER A 174 -0.66 2.26 -2.81
N SER A 175 -1.91 1.79 -2.80
CA SER A 175 -2.91 2.12 -1.80
C SER A 175 -3.26 0.83 -1.04
N TRP A 176 -3.28 0.89 0.30
CA TRP A 176 -3.57 -0.28 1.13
C TRP A 176 -4.27 0.13 2.42
N ALA A 177 -5.22 -0.69 2.89
CA ALA A 177 -5.82 -0.54 4.21
C ALA A 177 -5.97 -1.88 4.91
N VAL A 178 -5.59 -1.87 6.18
CA VAL A 178 -5.60 -3.04 7.04
C VAL A 178 -6.64 -2.89 8.13
N ARG A 179 -7.23 -4.02 8.50
CA ARG A 179 -8.03 -4.18 9.70
C ARG A 179 -7.28 -5.13 10.62
N ILE A 180 -7.10 -4.69 11.86
CA ILE A 180 -6.46 -5.46 12.91
C ILE A 180 -7.54 -5.80 13.94
N PRO A 181 -7.63 -7.06 14.39
CA PRO A 181 -8.54 -7.46 15.45
C PRO A 181 -8.15 -6.85 16.81
N ASP A 182 -9.09 -6.83 17.76
CA ASP A 182 -8.90 -6.23 19.10
C ASP A 182 -8.10 -7.13 20.09
N ASP A 183 -7.56 -8.27 19.64
CA ASP A 183 -6.91 -9.28 20.46
C ASP A 183 -5.38 -9.12 20.56
N GLN A 184 -4.77 -9.87 21.48
CA GLN A 184 -3.32 -9.88 21.77
C GLN A 184 -2.53 -10.65 20.69
N VAL A 185 -2.65 -10.23 19.44
CA VAL A 185 -1.82 -10.72 18.32
C VAL A 185 -0.47 -10.02 18.42
N ARG A 186 0.63 -10.74 18.19
CA ARG A 186 1.94 -10.14 17.90
C ARG A 186 2.14 -10.20 16.40
N TRP A 187 2.29 -9.06 15.74
CA TRP A 187 2.21 -8.96 14.29
C TRP A 187 2.89 -7.71 13.74
N ASN A 188 3.15 -7.71 12.43
CA ASN A 188 3.25 -6.48 11.65
C ASN A 188 2.24 -6.48 10.49
N ALA A 189 1.97 -5.28 9.96
CA ALA A 189 1.34 -5.09 8.66
C ALA A 189 2.40 -4.49 7.74
N ALA A 190 2.90 -5.29 6.81
CA ALA A 190 4.05 -4.94 5.99
C ALA A 190 3.83 -5.22 4.50
N TYR A 191 4.36 -4.33 3.68
CA TYR A 191 4.70 -4.65 2.30
C TYR A 191 6.02 -5.41 2.25
N ASP A 192 6.12 -6.38 1.33
CA ASP A 192 7.37 -7.00 0.91
C ASP A 192 7.55 -6.80 -0.60
N LEU A 193 8.62 -6.10 -0.97
CA LEU A 193 9.04 -5.93 -2.36
C LEU A 193 10.28 -6.77 -2.58
N TRP A 194 10.19 -7.69 -3.54
CA TRP A 194 11.25 -8.63 -3.85
C TRP A 194 12.00 -8.23 -5.11
N PHE A 195 13.33 -8.19 -5.01
CA PHE A 195 14.22 -7.83 -6.10
C PHE A 195 15.19 -8.95 -6.43
N SER A 196 15.53 -9.05 -7.70
CA SER A 196 16.42 -10.08 -8.25
C SER A 196 17.45 -9.45 -9.17
N PRO A 197 18.72 -9.95 -9.21
CA PRO A 197 19.73 -9.44 -10.14
C PRO A 197 19.37 -9.62 -11.62
N THR A 198 18.43 -10.49 -11.91
CA THR A 198 17.92 -10.73 -13.27
C THR A 198 16.40 -10.70 -13.27
N ALA A 199 15.78 -10.50 -14.44
CA ALA A 199 14.34 -10.60 -14.61
C ALA A 199 13.86 -12.06 -14.46
N SER A 200 13.81 -12.53 -13.21
CA SER A 200 13.41 -13.88 -12.82
C SER A 200 12.00 -13.90 -12.26
N THR A 201 11.27 -14.97 -12.51
CA THR A 201 9.94 -15.20 -11.94
C THR A 201 9.98 -16.17 -10.76
N THR A 202 11.14 -16.75 -10.44
CA THR A 202 11.31 -17.80 -9.40
C THR A 202 12.53 -17.55 -8.50
N GLY A 203 13.19 -16.40 -8.63
CA GLY A 203 14.52 -16.17 -8.09
C GLY A 203 14.58 -14.84 -7.37
N GLU A 204 13.78 -14.68 -6.33
CA GLU A 204 13.74 -13.53 -5.43
C GLU A 204 14.98 -13.53 -4.50
N ASP A 205 16.18 -13.56 -5.09
CA ASP A 205 17.46 -13.87 -4.44
C ASP A 205 18.39 -12.66 -4.26
N GLY A 206 17.88 -11.46 -4.50
CA GLY A 206 18.61 -10.21 -4.35
C GLY A 206 18.34 -9.52 -3.02
N THR A 207 17.41 -8.56 -3.04
CA THR A 207 17.06 -7.70 -1.91
C THR A 207 15.59 -7.86 -1.58
N GLU A 208 15.30 -7.90 -0.29
CA GLU A 208 13.96 -7.74 0.27
C GLU A 208 13.83 -6.32 0.83
N LEU A 209 12.91 -5.54 0.28
CA LEU A 209 12.55 -4.22 0.81
C LEU A 209 11.20 -4.33 1.49
N MET A 210 11.18 -4.15 2.81
CA MET A 210 9.94 -4.16 3.58
C MET A 210 9.46 -2.75 3.94
N ILE A 211 8.15 -2.53 3.95
CA ILE A 211 7.55 -1.27 4.43
C ILE A 211 6.48 -1.62 5.47
N TRP A 212 6.82 -1.42 6.74
CA TRP A 212 5.95 -1.73 7.86
C TRP A 212 5.06 -0.53 8.17
N LEU A 213 3.76 -0.68 7.93
CA LEU A 213 2.77 0.35 8.25
C LEU A 213 2.48 0.42 9.74
N ASP A 214 2.34 -0.73 10.40
CA ASP A 214 2.05 -0.83 11.83
C ASP A 214 2.57 -2.17 12.37
N HIS A 215 2.78 -2.26 13.68
CA HIS A 215 3.24 -3.48 14.32
C HIS A 215 2.91 -3.48 15.83
N GLU A 216 2.85 -4.67 16.42
CA GLU A 216 2.65 -4.86 17.86
C GLU A 216 3.69 -5.84 18.42
N ASP A 217 4.53 -5.35 19.34
CA ASP A 217 5.52 -6.14 20.11
C ASP A 217 6.51 -6.97 19.28
N VAL A 218 6.85 -6.50 18.08
CA VAL A 218 7.83 -7.12 17.16
C VAL A 218 8.72 -6.05 16.54
N ALA A 219 9.85 -6.47 15.95
CA ALA A 219 10.82 -5.58 15.32
C ALA A 219 11.38 -6.19 14.02
N PRO A 220 11.83 -5.36 13.05
CA PRO A 220 12.39 -5.85 11.80
C PRO A 220 13.69 -6.64 11.96
N ILE A 221 14.08 -7.33 10.90
CA ILE A 221 15.39 -7.97 10.79
C ILE A 221 16.50 -6.92 10.86
N GLY A 222 17.54 -7.22 11.64
CA GLY A 222 18.74 -6.39 11.75
C GLY A 222 18.62 -5.34 12.85
N GLU A 223 19.10 -4.14 12.56
CA GLU A 223 19.21 -3.04 13.52
C GLU A 223 18.80 -1.70 12.88
N PRO A 224 18.34 -0.72 13.69
CA PRO A 224 17.98 0.58 13.15
C PRO A 224 19.26 1.31 12.75
N THR A 225 19.32 1.76 11.50
CA THR A 225 20.52 2.40 10.93
C THR A 225 20.30 3.84 10.52
N ALA A 226 19.05 4.24 10.24
CA ALA A 226 18.75 5.60 9.83
C ALA A 226 17.26 5.97 10.01
N THR A 227 16.91 7.15 9.50
CA THR A 227 15.52 7.59 9.28
C THR A 227 15.38 8.09 7.84
N ALA A 228 14.14 8.13 7.35
CA ALA A 228 13.78 8.69 6.06
C ALA A 228 12.39 9.35 6.13
N THR A 229 12.15 10.38 5.32
CA THR A 229 10.81 10.94 5.12
C THR A 229 10.41 10.72 3.66
N ILE A 230 9.45 9.82 3.43
CA ILE A 230 9.02 9.40 2.10
C ILE A 230 7.50 9.47 2.04
N GLY A 231 6.95 10.08 0.97
CA GLY A 231 5.51 10.31 0.86
C GLY A 231 4.91 11.19 1.97
N GLY A 232 5.73 11.98 2.67
CA GLY A 232 5.32 12.79 3.82
C GLY A 232 5.13 12.02 5.13
N ILE A 233 5.59 10.76 5.19
CA ILE A 233 5.58 9.91 6.38
C ILE A 233 7.04 9.74 6.84
N ASP A 234 7.24 9.77 8.16
CA ASP A 234 8.55 9.51 8.76
C ASP A 234 8.72 8.01 9.05
N TRP A 235 9.85 7.48 8.62
CA TRP A 235 10.21 6.06 8.68
C TRP A 235 11.50 5.87 9.47
N ALA A 236 11.51 4.92 10.40
CA ALA A 236 12.73 4.34 10.94
C ALA A 236 13.26 3.30 9.95
N VAL A 237 14.52 3.44 9.53
CA VAL A 237 15.15 2.54 8.56
C VAL A 237 15.99 1.51 9.31
N TRP A 238 15.72 0.24 9.02
CA TRP A 238 16.43 -0.91 9.55
C TRP A 238 17.12 -1.64 8.41
N THR A 239 18.30 -2.19 8.69
CA THR A 239 19.03 -3.00 7.71
C THR A 239 19.57 -4.24 8.38
N GLY A 240 19.46 -5.37 7.70
CA GLY A 240 19.96 -6.66 8.15
C GLY A 240 20.12 -7.64 7.00
N SER A 241 20.25 -8.92 7.34
CA SER A 241 20.28 -9.99 6.36
C SER A 241 19.59 -11.23 6.89
N ASN A 242 18.85 -11.90 6.00
CA ASN A 242 18.21 -13.18 6.27
C ASN A 242 18.79 -14.25 5.34
N GLY A 243 19.53 -15.21 5.88
CA GLY A 243 20.10 -16.30 5.08
C GLY A 243 21.04 -15.87 3.94
N GLY A 244 21.61 -14.65 4.00
CA GLY A 244 22.45 -14.08 2.96
C GLY A 244 21.74 -13.13 1.99
N VAL A 245 20.41 -13.02 2.06
CA VAL A 245 19.62 -12.01 1.36
C VAL A 245 19.69 -10.69 2.13
N GLN A 246 19.88 -9.57 1.44
CA GLN A 246 19.86 -8.24 2.05
C GLN A 246 18.42 -7.84 2.38
N VAL A 247 18.18 -7.38 3.60
CA VAL A 247 16.87 -6.87 4.02
C VAL A 247 17.00 -5.41 4.41
N ILE A 248 16.15 -4.55 3.85
CA ILE A 248 16.00 -3.16 4.27
C ILE A 248 14.53 -2.91 4.61
N SER A 249 14.25 -2.45 5.83
CA SER A 249 12.88 -2.25 6.31
C SER A 249 12.66 -0.78 6.67
N TYR A 250 11.51 -0.25 6.26
CA TYR A 250 11.04 1.08 6.59
C TYR A 250 9.86 0.95 7.54
N VAL A 251 10.02 1.33 8.79
CA VAL A 251 8.97 1.23 9.81
C VAL A 251 8.35 2.60 10.06
N ALA A 252 7.05 2.74 9.84
CA ALA A 252 6.34 3.99 10.11
C ALA A 252 6.52 4.36 11.59
N VAL A 253 6.96 5.59 11.87
CA VAL A 253 7.16 6.07 13.24
C VAL A 253 5.83 6.18 13.98
N ASP A 254 4.81 6.66 13.29
CA ASP A 254 3.43 6.67 13.75
C ASP A 254 2.67 5.57 13.00
N GLY A 255 2.28 4.51 13.70
CA GLY A 255 1.59 3.36 13.10
C GLY A 255 0.39 3.77 12.23
N LEU A 256 0.29 3.14 11.06
CA LEU A 256 -0.66 3.44 10.00
C LEU A 256 -1.57 2.26 9.74
N ARG A 257 -2.89 2.51 9.70
CA ARG A 257 -3.87 1.51 9.27
C ARG A 257 -4.20 1.58 7.78
N ARG A 258 -3.66 2.60 7.10
CA ARG A 258 -4.00 2.92 5.72
C ARG A 258 -2.94 3.84 5.10
N VAL A 259 -2.68 3.61 3.82
CA VAL A 259 -1.97 4.54 2.93
C VAL A 259 -2.77 4.72 1.63
N VAL A 260 -2.56 5.86 0.96
CA VAL A 260 -3.14 6.16 -0.36
C VAL A 260 -2.02 6.70 -1.22
N ASP A 261 -1.81 6.10 -2.39
CA ASP A 261 -0.78 6.46 -3.37
C ASP A 261 0.63 6.56 -2.75
N LEU A 262 0.96 5.60 -1.87
CA LEU A 262 2.29 5.48 -1.27
C LEU A 262 3.33 5.33 -2.40
N PRO A 263 4.33 6.22 -2.50
CA PRO A 263 5.25 6.24 -3.64
C PRO A 263 6.34 5.17 -3.48
N LEU A 264 6.04 3.92 -3.86
CA LEU A 264 6.98 2.79 -3.75
C LEU A 264 8.30 3.05 -4.49
N HIS A 265 8.26 3.82 -5.57
CA HIS A 265 9.47 4.24 -6.30
C HIS A 265 10.44 5.10 -5.48
N ASP A 266 9.96 5.90 -4.53
CA ASP A 266 10.82 6.68 -3.65
C ASP A 266 11.53 5.80 -2.61
N PHE A 267 10.88 4.72 -2.15
CA PHE A 267 11.54 3.72 -1.30
C PHE A 267 12.64 2.98 -2.05
N MET A 268 12.39 2.59 -3.30
CA MET A 268 13.42 1.97 -4.15
C MET A 268 14.60 2.94 -4.37
N ALA A 269 14.33 4.22 -4.64
CA ALA A 269 15.37 5.22 -4.81
C ALA A 269 16.19 5.46 -3.52
N ASP A 270 15.54 5.51 -2.35
CA ASP A 270 16.22 5.63 -1.06
C ASP A 270 17.04 4.38 -0.73
N ALA A 271 16.55 3.18 -1.03
CA ALA A 271 17.30 1.93 -0.86
C ALA A 271 18.55 1.89 -1.77
N ILE A 272 18.44 2.33 -3.02
CA ILE A 272 19.60 2.48 -3.93
C ILE A 272 20.61 3.48 -3.37
N ALA A 273 20.15 4.63 -2.86
CA ALA A 273 21.04 5.63 -2.28
C ALA A 273 21.78 5.15 -1.01
N ARG A 274 21.34 4.03 -0.43
CA ARG A 274 21.93 3.38 0.74
C ARG A 274 22.75 2.13 0.40
N ASP A 275 22.98 1.87 -0.88
CA ASP A 275 23.64 0.65 -1.38
C ASP A 275 22.92 -0.65 -0.92
N ALA A 276 21.61 -0.58 -0.65
CA ALA A 276 20.79 -1.73 -0.24
C ALA A 276 20.06 -2.38 -1.42
N LEU A 277 20.00 -1.71 -2.56
CA LEU A 277 19.37 -2.16 -3.80
C LEU A 277 20.19 -1.66 -4.99
N GLU A 278 20.40 -2.52 -5.99
CA GLU A 278 21.07 -2.13 -7.24
C GLU A 278 20.04 -1.65 -8.28
N PRO A 279 20.31 -0.57 -9.02
CA PRO A 279 19.32 0.02 -9.95
C PRO A 279 19.02 -0.84 -11.19
N ASP A 280 19.92 -1.75 -11.56
CA ASP A 280 19.74 -2.68 -12.67
C ASP A 280 19.05 -3.99 -12.27
N TRP A 281 18.83 -4.21 -10.97
CA TRP A 281 18.04 -5.33 -10.48
C TRP A 281 16.56 -5.15 -10.84
N SER A 282 15.85 -6.26 -10.97
CA SER A 282 14.44 -6.29 -11.35
C SER A 282 13.54 -6.43 -10.13
N LEU A 283 12.51 -5.59 -10.05
CA LEU A 283 11.39 -5.80 -9.14
C LEU A 283 10.58 -6.99 -9.65
N ALA A 284 10.45 -8.04 -8.83
CA ALA A 284 9.72 -9.26 -9.17
C ALA A 284 8.23 -9.16 -8.78
N CYS A 285 7.94 -8.70 -7.57
CA CYS A 285 6.58 -8.49 -7.09
C CYS A 285 6.50 -7.41 -6.00
N VAL A 286 5.29 -6.91 -5.81
CA VAL A 286 4.88 -6.08 -4.68
C VAL A 286 3.85 -6.89 -3.89
N GLN A 287 4.20 -7.28 -2.67
CA GLN A 287 3.31 -7.98 -1.74
C GLN A 287 2.88 -7.04 -0.62
N ALA A 288 1.70 -7.28 -0.05
CA ALA A 288 1.23 -6.64 1.18
C ALA A 288 0.45 -7.63 2.03
N GLY A 289 0.77 -7.70 3.31
CA GLY A 289 0.22 -8.71 4.19
C GLY A 289 0.58 -8.50 5.66
N PHE A 290 0.52 -9.60 6.41
CA PHE A 290 0.80 -9.58 7.83
C PHE A 290 1.80 -10.68 8.16
N GLU A 291 2.81 -10.36 8.98
CA GLU A 291 3.61 -11.39 9.64
C GLU A 291 3.09 -11.59 11.07
N PRO A 292 2.24 -12.59 11.35
CA PRO A 292 1.91 -12.95 12.72
C PRO A 292 3.03 -13.79 13.37
N TRP A 293 3.43 -13.40 14.57
CA TRP A 293 4.23 -14.21 15.49
C TRP A 293 3.34 -15.05 16.40
N SER A 294 2.15 -14.57 16.72
CA SER A 294 1.18 -15.31 17.52
C SER A 294 -0.25 -14.95 17.12
N LYS A 295 -1.15 -15.94 17.13
CA LYS A 295 -2.54 -15.82 16.64
C LYS A 295 -2.56 -15.27 15.21
N GLY A 296 -3.65 -14.61 14.82
CA GLY A 296 -3.74 -13.92 13.53
C GLY A 296 -5.15 -13.87 12.95
N ALA A 297 -6.10 -14.63 13.51
CA ALA A 297 -7.49 -14.62 13.07
C ALA A 297 -8.08 -13.21 13.14
N GLY A 298 -8.71 -12.74 12.06
CA GLY A 298 -9.32 -11.42 11.94
C GLY A 298 -8.43 -10.35 11.31
N LEU A 299 -7.12 -10.59 11.18
CA LEU A 299 -6.24 -9.75 10.36
C LEU A 299 -6.78 -9.72 8.92
N ALA A 300 -6.90 -8.52 8.34
CA ALA A 300 -7.45 -8.41 7.00
C ALA A 300 -6.87 -7.25 6.20
N THR A 301 -6.56 -7.54 4.94
CA THR A 301 -6.41 -6.52 3.90
C THR A 301 -7.79 -6.19 3.37
N THR A 302 -8.30 -5.01 3.71
CA THR A 302 -9.64 -4.56 3.30
C THR A 302 -9.68 -4.04 1.86
N ALA A 303 -8.57 -3.45 1.41
CA ALA A 303 -8.36 -2.97 0.06
C ALA A 303 -6.86 -2.90 -0.22
N PHE A 304 -6.45 -3.32 -1.41
CA PHE A 304 -5.10 -3.23 -1.93
C PHE A 304 -5.16 -2.83 -3.40
N GLU A 305 -4.29 -1.90 -3.77
CA GLU A 305 -4.10 -1.46 -5.14
C GLU A 305 -2.63 -1.13 -5.35
N VAL A 306 -2.14 -1.49 -6.54
CA VAL A 306 -0.79 -1.18 -7.00
C VAL A 306 -0.88 -0.70 -8.45
N THR A 307 -0.21 0.40 -8.75
CA THR A 307 -0.15 0.96 -10.11
C THR A 307 1.30 1.11 -10.58
N GLY A 308 1.49 1.18 -11.89
CA GLY A 308 2.81 1.30 -12.51
C GLY A 308 3.54 -0.02 -12.78
N VAL A 309 2.88 -1.16 -12.50
CA VAL A 309 3.43 -2.51 -12.68
C VAL A 309 2.49 -3.47 -13.41
N THR A 310 1.45 -2.95 -14.07
CA THR A 310 0.50 -3.71 -14.90
C THR A 310 0.50 -3.19 -16.35
N LEU A 311 0.27 -4.06 -17.32
CA LEU A 311 0.25 -3.82 -18.77
C LEU A 311 -1.05 -3.17 -19.28
#